data_AF-A0A9E4KZ00-F1
#
_entry.id   AF-A0A9E4KZ00-F1
#
_cell.length_a   1.000
_cell.length_b   1.000
_cell.length_c   1.000
_cell.angle_alpha   90.00
_cell.angle_beta   90.00
_cell.angle_gamma   90.00
#
_symmetry.space_group_name_H-M   'P 1'
#
loop_
_entity.id
_entity.type
_entity.pdbx_description
1 polymer ?
#
loop_
_entity_poly.entity_id
_entity_poly.type
_entity_poly.pdbx_seq_one_letter_code
_entity_poly.pdbx_strand_id
1 'polypeptide(L)'
;LASFMVDQFGSSARGSGLFLLGWSDEWRRDLSIGGAGWTSIDTTLYVIELDVAIKLPSQRVTLTTENFSWMTLDRQGVIYNGTDGFNLYEEQSVEFLFHPLPGLAMDSVEHMLVDVDRGGGYGQALRVELYDWTRGDYDIFTYRDGSELELNAPRRYLGPGKAVRIRLRYGDGMGTARVRKIRIEHTGRYS
;
A
#
# COMPACT_ATOMS: atom_id res chain seq x y z
N LEU A 1 5.18 -14.33 5.53
CA LEU A 1 3.77 -14.72 5.75
C LEU A 1 2.94 -13.45 5.65
N ALA A 2 2.34 -13.17 4.49
CA ALA A 2 1.50 -11.99 4.28
C ALA A 2 0.03 -12.34 4.59
N SER A 3 -0.63 -11.48 5.36
CA SER A 3 -1.99 -11.67 5.88
C SER A 3 -3.06 -11.80 4.79
N PHE A 4 -4.00 -12.72 5.01
CA PHE A 4 -5.04 -13.22 4.09
C PHE A 4 -6.38 -12.47 4.14
N MET A 5 -6.44 -11.23 4.64
CA MET A 5 -7.67 -10.43 4.54
C MET A 5 -7.67 -9.63 3.23
N VAL A 6 -8.44 -10.10 2.26
CA VAL A 6 -8.96 -9.26 1.18
C VAL A 6 -10.20 -8.56 1.73
N ASP A 7 -10.08 -7.27 2.04
CA ASP A 7 -11.26 -6.48 2.36
C ASP A 7 -12.01 -6.10 1.07
N GLN A 8 -13.21 -6.65 0.95
CA GLN A 8 -14.15 -6.41 -0.14
C GLN A 8 -14.87 -5.04 -0.03
N PHE A 9 -14.61 -4.26 1.02
CA PHE A 9 -15.19 -2.92 1.23
C PHE A 9 -14.22 -1.74 0.99
N GLY A 10 -13.03 -2.00 0.43
CA GLY A 10 -12.10 -0.92 0.06
C GLY A 10 -11.32 -0.32 1.22
N SER A 11 -11.10 -1.07 2.30
CA SER A 11 -10.11 -0.70 3.33
C SER A 11 -8.71 -0.71 2.73
N SER A 12 -8.11 0.48 2.76
CA SER A 12 -6.73 0.77 2.39
C SER A 12 -5.71 0.33 3.44
N ALA A 13 -6.16 -0.24 4.57
CA ALA A 13 -5.30 -0.60 5.69
C ALA A 13 -5.00 -2.10 5.72
N ARG A 14 -3.84 -2.49 5.16
CA ARG A 14 -3.20 -3.77 5.48
C ARG A 14 -2.44 -3.61 6.81
N GLY A 15 -2.68 -4.51 7.77
CA GLY A 15 -1.98 -4.56 9.06
C GLY A 15 -0.94 -5.69 9.11
N SER A 16 0.02 -5.60 10.04
CA SER A 16 1.11 -6.56 10.24
C SER A 16 0.88 -7.56 11.40
N GLY A 17 -0.34 -7.62 11.96
CA GLY A 17 -0.69 -8.50 13.08
C GLY A 17 -0.75 -9.99 12.69
N LEU A 18 -0.42 -10.86 13.64
CA LEU A 18 -0.62 -12.31 13.52
C LEU A 18 -1.95 -12.67 14.18
N PHE A 19 -2.83 -13.31 13.41
CA PHE A 19 -4.17 -13.67 13.88
C PHE A 19 -4.37 -15.19 13.83
N LEU A 20 -4.92 -15.75 14.91
CA LEU A 20 -5.49 -17.09 14.92
C LEU A 20 -6.99 -16.98 14.64
N LEU A 21 -7.44 -17.65 13.58
CA LEU A 21 -8.83 -17.72 13.18
C LEU A 21 -9.37 -19.13 13.42
N GLY A 22 -10.55 -19.23 14.03
CA GLY A 22 -11.19 -20.51 14.28
C GLY A 22 -12.70 -20.39 14.38
N TRP A 23 -13.40 -21.44 14.00
CA TRP A 23 -14.84 -21.56 14.17
C TRP A 23 -15.11 -22.51 15.34
N SER A 24 -16.14 -22.21 16.14
CA SER A 24 -16.64 -23.14 17.15
C SER A 24 -18.15 -23.14 17.16
N ASP A 25 -18.73 -24.33 17.26
CA ASP A 25 -20.16 -24.52 17.49
C ASP A 25 -20.49 -24.60 18.99
N GLU A 26 -19.49 -24.42 19.87
CA GLU A 26 -19.65 -24.36 21.32
C GLU A 26 -19.54 -22.89 21.80
N TRP A 27 -20.67 -22.20 21.85
CA TRP A 27 -20.76 -20.87 22.46
C TRP A 27 -20.70 -20.98 24.00
N ARG A 28 -19.63 -20.47 24.62
CA ARG A 28 -19.36 -20.60 26.08
C ARG A 28 -19.92 -19.47 26.96
N ARG A 29 -20.88 -18.66 26.49
CA ARG A 29 -21.51 -17.61 27.31
C ARG A 29 -23.00 -17.89 27.50
N ASP A 30 -23.50 -17.76 28.73
CA ASP A 30 -24.93 -17.90 29.01
C ASP A 30 -25.72 -16.75 28.36
N LEU A 31 -26.50 -17.07 27.33
CA LEU A 31 -27.46 -16.15 26.72
C LEU A 31 -28.87 -16.70 26.97
N SER A 32 -29.58 -16.17 27.97
CA SER A 32 -30.99 -16.53 28.18
C SER A 32 -31.89 -15.54 27.43
N ILE A 33 -32.54 -16.00 26.36
CA ILE A 33 -33.63 -15.27 25.72
C ILE A 33 -34.94 -15.76 26.34
N GLY A 34 -35.66 -14.86 27.01
CA GLY A 34 -36.94 -15.18 27.64
C GLY A 34 -38.08 -15.24 26.62
N GLY A 35 -38.78 -16.38 26.57
CA GLY A 35 -40.03 -16.55 25.84
C GLY A 35 -39.88 -17.28 24.50
N ALA A 36 -40.39 -18.52 24.45
CA ALA A 36 -40.41 -19.48 23.34
C ALA A 36 -39.12 -20.27 23.08
N GLY A 37 -39.30 -21.56 22.74
CA GLY A 37 -38.21 -22.47 22.41
C GLY A 37 -37.46 -21.98 21.17
N TRP A 38 -36.18 -21.70 21.34
CA TRP A 38 -35.28 -21.34 20.27
C TRP A 38 -34.19 -22.42 20.16
N THR A 39 -33.75 -22.69 18.94
CA THR A 39 -32.57 -23.54 18.69
C THR A 39 -31.48 -22.63 18.16
N SER A 40 -30.39 -22.55 18.92
CA SER A 40 -29.13 -21.95 18.50
C SER A 40 -28.55 -22.72 17.30
N ILE A 41 -28.13 -22.00 16.26
CA ILE A 41 -27.10 -22.49 15.32
C ILE A 41 -25.93 -21.52 15.49
N ASP A 42 -25.31 -21.54 16.67
CA ASP A 42 -24.25 -20.58 17.02
C ASP A 42 -22.89 -21.06 16.54
N THR A 43 -22.65 -21.00 15.23
CA THR A 43 -21.28 -21.06 14.72
C THR A 43 -20.60 -19.70 14.98
N THR A 44 -19.67 -19.68 15.93
CA THR A 44 -18.95 -18.48 16.35
C THR A 44 -17.59 -18.40 15.67
N LEU A 45 -17.28 -17.25 15.06
CA LEU A 45 -15.94 -16.93 14.58
C LEU A 45 -15.11 -16.32 15.71
N TYR A 46 -14.00 -16.94 16.05
CA TYR A 46 -12.97 -16.39 16.92
C TYR A 46 -11.87 -15.75 16.08
N VAL A 47 -11.56 -14.49 16.40
CA VAL A 47 -10.41 -13.76 15.87
C VAL A 47 -9.52 -13.38 17.07
N ILE A 48 -8.40 -14.08 17.23
CA ILE A 48 -7.46 -13.84 18.33
C ILE A 48 -6.21 -13.20 17.74
N GLU A 49 -5.90 -11.98 18.17
CA GLU A 49 -4.62 -11.34 17.88
C GLU A 49 -3.55 -11.90 18.81
N LEU A 50 -2.44 -12.36 18.22
CA LEU A 50 -1.31 -12.89 18.97
C LEU A 50 -0.29 -11.77 19.20
N ASP A 51 0.07 -11.55 20.46
CA ASP A 51 1.16 -10.65 20.83
C ASP A 51 2.50 -11.30 20.45
N VAL A 52 3.13 -10.82 19.38
CA VAL A 52 4.39 -11.33 18.87
C VAL A 52 5.46 -10.23 18.91
N ALA A 53 6.55 -10.52 19.61
CA ALA A 53 7.72 -9.65 19.61
C ALA A 53 8.49 -9.81 18.28
N ILE A 54 8.42 -8.80 17.41
CA ILE A 54 9.20 -8.77 16.18
C ILE A 54 10.61 -8.24 16.51
N LYS A 55 11.62 -9.09 16.36
CA LYS A 55 13.02 -8.66 16.45
C LYS A 55 13.47 -8.13 15.09
N LEU A 56 13.64 -6.81 15.00
CA LEU A 56 14.11 -6.16 13.77
C LEU A 56 15.59 -6.49 13.52
N PRO A 57 16.01 -6.63 12.25
CA PRO A 57 17.41 -6.88 11.92
C PRO A 57 18.28 -5.65 12.24
N SER A 58 19.51 -5.88 12.72
CA SER A 58 20.52 -4.83 12.89
C SER A 58 21.30 -4.51 11.61
N GLN A 59 21.10 -5.29 10.56
CA GLN A 59 21.75 -5.11 9.26
C GLN A 59 20.91 -4.23 8.34
N ARG A 60 21.47 -3.92 7.16
CA ARG A 60 20.71 -3.29 6.09
C ARG A 60 19.59 -4.23 5.64
N VAL A 61 18.39 -3.70 5.52
CA VAL A 61 17.19 -4.44 5.09
C VAL A 61 16.58 -3.73 3.90
N THR A 62 15.94 -4.49 3.02
CA THR A 62 15.06 -3.96 1.98
C THR A 62 13.63 -4.35 2.31
N LEU A 63 12.75 -3.36 2.40
CA LEU A 63 11.31 -3.53 2.39
C LEU A 63 10.82 -3.41 0.96
N THR A 64 10.01 -4.37 0.56
CA THR A 64 9.40 -4.49 -0.77
C THR A 64 7.92 -4.13 -0.69
N THR A 65 7.24 -4.01 -1.83
CA THR A 65 5.85 -3.50 -1.91
C THR A 65 4.86 -4.14 -0.94
N GLU A 66 5.01 -5.45 -0.65
CA GLU A 66 4.16 -6.18 0.29
C GLU A 66 4.33 -5.73 1.76
N ASN A 67 5.39 -5.00 2.06
CA ASN A 67 5.63 -4.38 3.36
C ASN A 67 5.02 -2.98 3.47
N PHE A 68 4.20 -2.58 2.50
CA PHE A 68 3.49 -1.30 2.50
C PHE A 68 1.98 -1.52 2.43
N SER A 69 1.25 -0.69 3.17
CA SER A 69 -0.15 -0.38 2.87
C SER A 69 -0.21 0.84 1.96
N TRP A 70 -1.34 1.03 1.29
CA TRP A 70 -1.54 2.18 0.41
C TRP A 70 -2.98 2.66 0.50
N MET A 71 -3.17 3.97 0.33
CA MET A 71 -4.48 4.58 0.18
C MET A 71 -4.48 5.55 -0.99
N THR A 72 -5.64 5.74 -1.62
CA THR A 72 -5.80 6.84 -2.58
C THR A 72 -6.13 8.13 -1.82
N LEU A 73 -5.39 9.19 -2.08
CA LEU A 73 -5.61 10.52 -1.50
C LEU A 73 -6.50 11.39 -2.38
N ASP A 74 -6.27 11.39 -3.69
CA ASP A 74 -7.01 12.18 -4.65
C ASP A 74 -7.15 11.45 -5.99
N ARG A 75 -8.23 11.76 -6.72
CA ARG A 75 -8.54 11.20 -8.03
C ARG A 75 -9.21 12.26 -8.90
N GLN A 76 -8.69 12.40 -10.11
CA GLN A 76 -9.26 13.27 -11.13
C GLN A 76 -9.61 12.41 -12.34
N GLY A 77 -10.91 12.16 -12.55
CA GLY A 77 -11.41 11.40 -13.69
C GLY A 77 -11.22 9.87 -13.63
N VAL A 78 -10.63 9.33 -12.56
CA VAL A 78 -10.35 7.89 -12.39
C VAL A 78 -11.38 7.22 -11.48
N ILE A 79 -12.05 6.18 -11.98
CA ILE A 79 -13.09 5.42 -11.23
C ILE A 79 -12.46 4.26 -10.39
N TYR A 80 -11.19 3.93 -10.64
CA TYR A 80 -10.51 2.77 -10.05
C TYR A 80 -9.91 3.06 -8.66
N ASN A 81 -9.84 2.01 -7.81
CA ASN A 81 -9.48 2.11 -6.38
C ASN A 81 -8.19 1.36 -5.98
N GLY A 82 -7.37 0.90 -6.92
CA GLY A 82 -6.19 0.07 -6.66
C GLY A 82 -4.87 0.62 -7.20
N THR A 83 -3.77 -0.07 -6.92
CA THR A 83 -2.42 0.26 -7.39
C THR A 83 -1.98 -0.53 -8.63
N ASP A 84 -2.88 -1.31 -9.22
CA ASP A 84 -2.60 -2.20 -10.34
C ASP A 84 -3.73 -2.23 -11.39
N GLY A 85 -3.37 -2.59 -12.63
CA GLY A 85 -4.35 -2.89 -13.68
C GLY A 85 -5.31 -1.77 -14.12
N PHE A 86 -4.92 -0.50 -14.08
CA PHE A 86 -5.78 0.62 -14.50
C PHE A 86 -5.17 1.45 -15.64
N ASN A 87 -6.00 2.31 -16.23
CA ASN A 87 -5.59 3.24 -17.29
C ASN A 87 -5.82 4.68 -16.84
N LEU A 88 -4.94 5.56 -17.27
CA LEU A 88 -5.09 7.02 -17.20
C LEU A 88 -5.30 7.57 -18.61
N TYR A 89 -6.27 8.45 -18.74
CA TYR A 89 -6.58 9.23 -19.94
C TYR A 89 -6.15 10.69 -19.75
N GLU A 90 -6.31 11.49 -20.80
CA GLU A 90 -6.02 12.93 -20.79
C GLU A 90 -6.68 13.65 -19.58
N GLU A 91 -5.93 14.57 -18.97
CA GLU A 91 -6.30 15.29 -17.74
C GLU A 91 -6.56 14.42 -16.50
N GLN A 92 -6.38 13.10 -16.59
CA GLN A 92 -6.58 12.23 -15.43
C GLN A 92 -5.35 12.14 -14.56
N SER A 93 -5.61 12.06 -13.26
CA SER A 93 -4.58 11.78 -12.28
C SER A 93 -5.12 10.97 -11.12
N VAL A 94 -4.21 10.25 -10.47
CA VAL A 94 -4.47 9.53 -9.23
C VAL A 94 -3.29 9.71 -8.30
N GLU A 95 -3.59 9.87 -7.01
CA GLU A 95 -2.59 10.12 -6.00
C GLU A 95 -2.66 9.07 -4.90
N PHE A 96 -1.54 8.41 -4.63
CA PHE A 96 -1.42 7.37 -3.62
C PHE A 96 -0.48 7.78 -2.51
N LEU A 97 -0.79 7.33 -1.30
CA LEU A 97 0.09 7.39 -0.14
C LEU A 97 0.44 5.97 0.29
N PHE A 98 1.71 5.62 0.19
CA PHE A 98 2.27 4.34 0.62
C PHE A 98 2.87 4.50 2.01
N HIS A 99 2.45 3.66 2.93
CA HIS A 99 2.98 3.61 4.30
C HIS A 99 3.64 2.26 4.54
N PRO A 100 4.87 2.20 5.09
CA PRO A 100 5.37 0.96 5.66
C PRO A 100 4.33 0.40 6.64
N LEU A 101 4.14 -0.91 6.64
CA LEU A 101 3.26 -1.55 7.62
C LEU A 101 3.71 -1.19 9.05
N PRO A 102 2.79 -1.18 10.03
CA PRO A 102 3.13 -0.88 11.41
C PRO A 102 4.32 -1.71 11.91
N GLY A 103 5.30 -1.04 12.52
CA GLY A 103 6.55 -1.64 13.01
C GLY A 103 7.65 -1.84 11.96
N LEU A 104 7.38 -1.60 10.67
CA LEU A 104 8.36 -1.72 9.59
C LEU A 104 8.93 -0.37 9.13
N ALA A 105 8.53 0.74 9.72
CA ALA A 105 9.14 2.03 9.39
C ALA A 105 10.62 2.02 9.83
N MET A 106 11.54 2.08 8.87
CA MET A 106 12.98 2.16 9.13
C MET A 106 13.35 3.52 9.75
N ASP A 107 14.38 3.55 10.59
CA ASP A 107 14.93 4.78 11.15
C ASP A 107 15.60 5.63 10.05
N SER A 108 16.42 4.97 9.23
CA SER A 108 17.08 5.56 8.07
C SER A 108 16.75 4.78 6.81
N VAL A 109 16.26 5.47 5.79
CA VAL A 109 16.12 4.93 4.43
C VAL A 109 17.26 5.52 3.61
N GLU A 110 18.16 4.65 3.16
CA GLU A 110 19.34 5.00 2.39
C GLU A 110 19.00 5.04 0.89
N HIS A 111 18.20 4.09 0.41
CA HIS A 111 17.78 4.01 -0.98
C HIS A 111 16.27 3.79 -1.10
N MET A 112 15.64 4.39 -2.11
CA MET A 112 14.24 4.15 -2.48
C MET A 112 14.15 3.83 -3.97
N LEU A 113 13.35 2.81 -4.30
CA LEU A 113 12.99 2.49 -5.67
C LEU A 113 11.47 2.70 -5.84
N VAL A 114 11.11 3.41 -6.90
CA VAL A 114 9.73 3.56 -7.36
C VAL A 114 9.66 3.06 -8.78
N ASP A 115 8.92 1.98 -9.00
CA ASP A 115 8.77 1.36 -10.30
C ASP A 115 7.29 1.33 -10.70
N VAL A 116 7.00 1.81 -11.91
CA VAL A 116 5.65 1.80 -12.46
C VAL A 116 5.65 1.00 -13.75
N ASP A 117 5.18 -0.24 -13.68
CA ASP A 117 5.08 -1.13 -14.84
C ASP A 117 3.97 -0.63 -15.78
N ARG A 118 4.37 -0.31 -17.02
CA ARG A 118 3.51 0.23 -18.08
C ARG A 118 3.20 -0.79 -19.19
N GLY A 119 3.80 -1.98 -19.17
CA GLY A 119 3.54 -3.03 -20.16
C GLY A 119 4.19 -2.86 -21.55
N GLY A 120 5.14 -1.93 -21.72
CA GLY A 120 5.98 -1.76 -22.93
C GLY A 120 5.54 -0.70 -23.95
N GLY A 121 6.50 -0.20 -24.75
CA GLY A 121 6.37 0.54 -26.04
C GLY A 121 5.73 1.94 -26.04
N TYR A 122 4.53 2.09 -25.46
CA TYR A 122 3.68 3.28 -25.62
C TYR A 122 3.48 4.08 -24.31
N GLY A 123 4.22 3.74 -23.25
CA GLY A 123 4.08 4.35 -21.92
C GLY A 123 4.65 5.76 -21.76
N GLN A 124 5.01 6.47 -22.84
CA GLN A 124 5.67 7.79 -22.77
C GLN A 124 4.75 8.89 -22.19
N ALA A 125 3.44 8.70 -22.25
CA ALA A 125 2.45 9.64 -21.72
C ALA A 125 2.11 9.40 -20.23
N LEU A 126 3.03 8.88 -19.41
CA LEU A 126 2.84 8.80 -17.96
C LEU A 126 3.88 9.67 -17.25
N ARG A 127 3.41 10.63 -16.44
CA ARG A 127 4.25 11.36 -15.48
C ARG A 127 4.10 10.71 -14.11
N VAL A 128 5.24 10.40 -13.51
CA VAL A 128 5.33 9.98 -12.11
C VAL A 128 5.85 11.15 -11.31
N GLU A 129 5.11 11.53 -10.29
CA GLU A 129 5.42 12.69 -9.47
C GLU A 129 5.58 12.23 -8.03
N LEU A 130 6.70 12.60 -7.38
CA LEU A 130 6.91 12.33 -5.96
C LEU A 130 6.75 13.61 -5.16
N TYR A 131 6.02 13.53 -4.06
CA TYR A 131 5.84 14.67 -3.18
C TYR A 131 7.12 14.94 -2.38
N ASP A 132 7.69 16.13 -2.55
CA ASP A 132 8.76 16.64 -1.69
C ASP A 132 8.12 17.23 -0.43
N TRP A 133 8.26 16.53 0.69
CA TRP A 133 7.73 16.93 2.00
C TRP A 133 8.45 18.14 2.61
N THR A 134 9.64 18.47 2.10
CA THR A 134 10.40 19.64 2.55
C THR A 134 9.87 20.89 1.85
N ARG A 135 9.60 20.79 0.55
CA ARG A 135 9.11 21.89 -0.29
C ARG A 135 7.59 22.04 -0.27
N GLY A 136 6.86 20.97 0.04
CA GLY A 136 5.40 20.93 0.05
C GLY A 136 4.77 20.78 -1.33
N ASP A 137 5.51 20.28 -2.32
CA ASP A 137 5.08 20.21 -3.72
C ASP A 137 5.74 19.02 -4.44
N TYR A 138 5.28 18.72 -5.66
CA TYR A 138 5.69 17.55 -6.43
C TYR A 138 6.94 17.81 -7.28
N ASP A 139 7.87 16.86 -7.27
CA ASP A 139 8.91 16.74 -8.26
C ASP A 139 8.44 15.79 -9.37
N ILE A 140 8.61 16.21 -10.62
CA ILE A 140 8.18 15.45 -11.80
C ILE A 140 9.33 14.56 -12.29
N PHE A 141 9.04 13.28 -12.44
CA PHE A 141 9.96 12.30 -13.01
C PHE A 141 9.42 11.81 -14.36
N THR A 142 10.21 12.04 -15.40
CA THR A 142 9.95 11.52 -16.74
C THR A 142 10.90 10.37 -17.02
N TYR A 143 10.35 9.18 -17.25
CA TYR A 143 11.15 8.04 -17.69
C TYR A 143 11.54 8.23 -19.16
N ARG A 144 12.79 8.64 -19.42
CA ARG A 144 13.34 8.64 -20.78
C ARG A 144 13.64 7.22 -21.25
N ASP A 145 14.11 6.36 -20.35
CA ASP A 145 14.38 4.93 -20.55
C ASP A 145 14.00 4.15 -19.27
N GLY A 146 13.35 2.98 -19.40
CA GLY A 146 12.98 2.13 -18.25
C GLY A 146 11.71 2.55 -17.48
N SER A 147 11.35 1.84 -16.42
CA SER A 147 10.19 2.12 -15.54
C SER A 147 10.56 2.43 -14.08
N GLU A 148 11.86 2.36 -13.77
CA GLU A 148 12.37 2.40 -12.41
C GLU A 148 12.97 3.78 -12.10
N LEU A 149 12.59 4.34 -10.96
CA LEU A 149 13.14 5.56 -10.39
C LEU A 149 13.90 5.17 -9.12
N GLU A 150 15.22 5.22 -9.20
CA GLU A 150 16.12 4.95 -8.08
C GLU A 150 16.59 6.25 -7.44
N LEU A 151 16.47 6.33 -6.11
CA LEU A 151 16.83 7.50 -5.32
C LEU A 151 17.78 7.09 -4.19
N ASN A 152 19.04 7.52 -4.28
CA ASN A 152 20.11 7.21 -3.31
C ASN A 152 20.11 8.11 -2.06
N ALA A 153 19.21 9.08 -1.99
CA ALA A 153 19.04 9.97 -0.84
C ALA A 153 17.59 10.46 -0.76
N PRO A 154 16.61 9.56 -0.51
CA PRO A 154 15.19 9.86 -0.68
C PRO A 154 14.60 10.70 0.45
N ARG A 155 15.40 11.23 1.38
CA ARG A 155 14.95 11.86 2.63
C ARG A 155 13.85 12.91 2.44
N ARG A 156 13.92 13.72 1.38
CA ARG A 156 12.92 14.75 1.08
C ARG A 156 11.57 14.21 0.63
N TYR A 157 11.52 12.98 0.11
CA TYR A 157 10.31 12.32 -0.36
C TYR A 157 9.66 11.41 0.70
N LEU A 158 10.28 11.31 1.88
CA LEU A 158 9.81 10.50 3.00
C LEU A 158 9.08 11.36 4.02
N GLY A 159 7.77 11.18 4.09
CA GLY A 159 6.90 11.85 5.05
C GLY A 159 6.91 11.21 6.43
N PRO A 160 5.95 11.59 7.30
CA PRO A 160 5.73 10.97 8.59
C PRO A 160 5.61 9.44 8.47
N GLY A 161 6.28 8.69 9.36
CA GLY A 161 6.32 7.22 9.29
C GLY A 161 7.03 6.65 8.07
N LYS A 162 7.90 7.44 7.42
CA LYS A 162 8.56 7.11 6.14
C LYS A 162 7.55 6.85 5.01
N ALA A 163 6.44 7.57 5.02
CA ALA A 163 5.44 7.46 3.95
C ALA A 163 5.94 8.05 2.63
N VAL A 164 5.50 7.49 1.52
CA VAL A 164 5.80 8.00 0.16
C VAL A 164 4.49 8.39 -0.50
N ARG A 165 4.41 9.63 -0.96
CA ARG A 165 3.25 10.15 -1.69
C ARG A 165 3.60 10.28 -3.17
N ILE A 166 2.82 9.61 -4.00
CA ILE A 166 3.05 9.47 -5.44
C ILE A 166 1.81 9.94 -6.16
N ARG A 167 1.99 10.81 -7.14
CA ARG A 167 0.94 11.14 -8.10
C ARG A 167 1.32 10.58 -9.46
N LEU A 168 0.35 9.90 -10.06
CA LEU A 168 0.42 9.45 -11.44
C LEU A 168 -0.52 10.32 -12.25
N ARG A 169 0.00 10.91 -13.31
CA ARG A 169 -0.78 11.78 -14.20
C ARG A 169 -0.51 11.38 -15.64
N TYR A 170 -1.54 11.47 -16.47
CA TYR A 170 -1.34 11.41 -17.91
C TYR A 170 -0.43 12.56 -18.36
N GLY A 171 0.72 12.22 -18.93
CA GLY A 171 1.68 13.15 -19.51
C GLY A 171 1.24 13.66 -20.88
N ASP A 172 2.17 14.28 -21.61
CA ASP A 172 1.85 14.79 -22.95
C ASP A 172 1.87 13.64 -23.97
N GLY A 173 0.86 13.58 -24.83
CA GLY A 173 0.78 12.61 -25.92
C GLY A 173 -0.64 12.25 -26.32
N MET A 174 -0.78 11.44 -27.38
CA MET A 174 -2.05 10.82 -27.75
C MET A 174 -2.12 9.38 -27.22
N GLY A 175 -3.26 8.98 -26.66
CA GLY A 175 -3.52 7.60 -26.26
C GLY A 175 -3.93 7.43 -24.81
N THR A 176 -3.46 6.35 -24.19
CA THR A 176 -3.74 5.99 -22.80
C THR A 176 -2.47 5.56 -22.11
N ALA A 177 -2.34 5.90 -20.84
CA ALA A 177 -1.25 5.42 -20.01
C ALA A 177 -1.76 4.25 -19.17
N ARG A 178 -1.33 3.03 -19.49
CA ARG A 178 -1.65 1.84 -18.70
C ARG A 178 -0.70 1.72 -17.52
N VAL A 179 -1.24 1.52 -16.33
CA VAL A 179 -0.51 1.17 -15.12
C VAL A 179 -0.85 -0.27 -14.77
N ARG A 180 0.12 -1.18 -14.94
CA ARG A 180 -0.03 -2.59 -14.59
C ARG A 180 0.21 -2.80 -13.10
N LYS A 181 1.25 -2.17 -12.55
CA LYS A 181 1.64 -2.31 -11.14
C LYS A 181 2.49 -1.13 -10.72
N ILE A 182 2.32 -0.70 -9.48
CA ILE A 182 3.24 0.20 -8.78
C ILE A 182 4.04 -0.63 -7.77
N ARG A 183 5.36 -0.44 -7.75
CA ARG A 183 6.28 -1.08 -6.81
C ARG A 183 7.08 -0.01 -6.06
N ILE A 184 7.17 -0.19 -4.75
CA ILE A 184 7.92 0.66 -3.83
C ILE A 184 8.85 -0.22 -3.03
N GLU A 185 10.12 0.18 -2.99
CA GLU A 185 11.10 -0.46 -2.13
C GLU A 185 11.85 0.58 -1.32
N HIS A 186 12.05 0.31 -0.03
CA HIS A 186 12.95 1.07 0.84
C HIS A 186 14.10 0.19 1.27
N THR A 187 15.32 0.65 1.10
CA THR A 187 16.51 -0.01 1.64
C THR A 187 17.17 0.87 2.69
N GLY A 188 17.48 0.32 3.85
CA GLY A 188 17.95 1.10 4.99
C GLY A 188 18.11 0.28 6.27
N ARG A 189 17.93 0.93 7.44
CA ARG A 189 18.23 0.37 8.77
C ARG A 189 17.23 0.83 9.82
N TYR A 190 17.05 0.00 10.85
CA TYR A 190 16.20 0.27 12.02
C TYR A 190 16.97 0.79 13.25
N SER A 191 18.31 0.81 13.20
CA SER A 191 19.21 1.31 14.25
C SER A 191 20.65 1.37 13.75
#